data_AF-T0YZ99-F1
#
_entry.id   AF-T0YZ99-F1
#
_cell.length_a   1.000
_cell.length_b   1.000
_cell.length_c   1.000
_cell.angle_alpha   90.00
_cell.angle_beta   90.00
_cell.angle_gamma   90.00
#
_symmetry.space_group_name_H-M   'P 1'
#
loop_
_entity.id
_entity.type
_entity.pdbx_description
1 polymer ?
#
loop_
_entity_poly.entity_id
_entity_poly.type
_entity_poly.pdbx_seq_one_letter_code
_entity_poly.pdbx_strand_id
1 'polypeptide(L)' 'MPARFLVRRSAIHGNGVFARIPLAAARRVLEYRGRLITHAEANRLYG' A
#
# COMPACT_ATOMS: atom_id res chain seq x y z
N MET A 1 -3.52 5.81 -18.44
CA MET A 1 -2.10 5.96 -18.01
C MET A 1 -1.63 4.66 -17.38
N PRO A 2 -0.42 4.17 -17.67
CA PRO A 2 0.09 2.98 -16.98
C PRO A 2 0.12 3.24 -15.48
N ALA A 3 -0.27 2.24 -14.67
CA ALA A 3 -0.16 2.34 -13.21
C ALA A 3 1.26 2.76 -12.82
N ARG A 4 1.42 3.79 -11.98
CA ARG A 4 2.73 4.30 -11.53
C ARG A 4 3.46 3.32 -10.61
N PHE A 5 2.74 2.31 -10.12
CA PHE A 5 3.23 1.28 -9.23
C PHE A 5 2.82 -0.11 -9.74
N LEU A 6 3.57 -1.14 -9.34
CA LEU A 6 3.26 -2.54 -9.58
C LEU A 6 3.32 -3.34 -8.28
N VAL A 7 2.51 -4.39 -8.20
CA VAL A 7 2.56 -5.37 -7.10
C VAL A 7 3.25 -6.63 -7.60
N ARG A 8 4.24 -7.13 -6.85
CA ARG A 8 4.89 -8.43 -7.10
C ARG A 8 5.39 -9.03 -5.78
N ARG A 9 5.80 -10.30 -5.79
CA ARG A 9 6.43 -10.94 -4.62
C ARG A 9 7.68 -10.16 -4.18
N SER A 10 7.76 -9.84 -2.89
CA SER A 10 8.93 -9.21 -2.28
C SER A 10 9.95 -10.27 -1.86
N ALA A 11 11.23 -9.92 -1.87
CA ALA A 11 12.29 -10.78 -1.36
C ALA A 11 12.28 -10.88 0.19
N ILE A 12 11.59 -9.96 0.88
CA ILE A 12 11.53 -9.93 2.34
C ILE A 12 10.34 -10.77 2.84
N HIS A 13 9.11 -10.42 2.44
CA HIS A 13 7.91 -11.14 2.81
C HIS A 13 6.72 -10.74 1.92
N GLY A 14 5.82 -11.68 1.62
CA GLY A 14 4.55 -11.41 0.95
C GLY A 14 4.66 -10.69 -0.40
N ASN A 15 3.69 -9.83 -0.69
CA ASN A 15 3.70 -8.95 -1.85
C ASN A 15 4.31 -7.59 -1.47
N GLY A 16 5.06 -6.99 -2.39
CA GLY A 16 5.60 -5.62 -2.30
C GLY A 16 5.05 -4.72 -3.41
N VAL A 17 5.02 -3.42 -3.14
CA VAL A 17 4.63 -2.36 -4.09
C VAL A 17 5.89 -1.64 -4.57
N PHE A 18 6.10 -1.60 -5.89
CA PHE A 18 7.31 -1.02 -6.50
C PHE A 18 6.95 0.10 -7.47
N ALA A 19 7.77 1.15 -7.52
CA ALA A 19 7.62 2.21 -8.51
C ALA A 19 7.95 1.69 -9.91
N ARG A 20 7.11 2.03 -10.90
CA ARG A 20 7.35 1.71 -12.32
C ARG A 20 8.11 2.80 -13.07
N ILE A 21 8.24 3.97 -12.45
CA ILE A 21 8.88 5.17 -12.99
C ILE A 21 9.69 5.85 -11.86
N PRO A 22 10.68 6.68 -12.20
CA PRO A 22 11.36 7.53 -11.22
C PRO A 22 10.37 8.40 -10.43
N LEU A 23 10.66 8.59 -9.14
CA LEU A 23 9.89 9.46 -8.26
C LEU A 23 10.79 10.61 -7.80
N ALA A 24 10.30 11.84 -7.89
CA ALA A 24 10.98 12.99 -7.30
C ALA A 24 10.93 12.91 -5.76
N ALA A 25 11.93 13.50 -5.10
CA ALA A 25 11.95 13.67 -3.65
C ALA A 25 10.71 14.46 -3.17
N ALA A 26 10.28 14.19 -1.93
CA ALA A 26 9.10 14.80 -1.29
C ALA A 26 7.76 14.64 -2.04
N ARG A 27 7.70 13.81 -3.09
CA ARG A 27 6.46 13.55 -3.81
C ARG A 27 5.50 12.70 -2.96
N ARG A 28 4.23 13.10 -2.89
CA ARG A 28 3.15 12.22 -2.41
C ARG A 28 3.03 10.98 -3.32
N VAL A 29 3.34 9.81 -2.76
CA VAL A 29 3.49 8.56 -3.51
C VAL A 29 2.12 7.91 -3.76
N LEU A 30 1.45 7.53 -2.67
CA LEU A 30 0.15 6.85 -2.62
C LEU A 30 -0.62 7.33 -1.39
N GLU A 31 -1.94 7.17 -1.41
CA GLU A 31 -2.77 7.29 -0.22
C GLU A 31 -3.05 5.89 0.34
N TYR A 32 -2.93 5.74 1.66
CA TYR A 32 -3.32 4.51 2.33
C TYR A 32 -4.84 4.47 2.47
N ARG A 33 -5.49 3.87 1.47
CA ARG A 33 -6.94 3.73 1.43
C ARG A 33 -7.37 2.47 2.18
N GLY A 34 -8.60 2.47 2.66
CA GLY A 34 -9.21 1.31 3.30
C GLY A 34 -10.60 1.66 3.78
N ARG A 35 -11.30 0.65 4.32
CA ARG A 35 -12.55 0.88 5.03
C ARG A 35 -12.23 1.57 6.36
N LEU A 36 -12.89 2.68 6.64
CA LEU A 36 -12.85 3.30 7.97
C LEU A 36 -13.69 2.44 8.91
N ILE A 37 -13.07 1.97 9.99
CA ILE A 37 -13.71 1.14 11.01
C ILE A 37 -13.33 1.68 12.39
N THR A 38 -14.19 1.43 13.36
CA THR A 38 -13.90 1.67 14.77
C THR A 38 -12.85 0.68 15.29
N HIS A 39 -12.22 1.04 16.40
CA HIS A 39 -11.26 0.15 17.05
C HIS A 39 -11.91 -1.17 17.52
N ALA A 40 -13.15 -1.13 18.01
CA ALA A 40 -13.89 -2.32 18.43
C ALA A 40 -14.17 -3.29 17.27
N GLU A 41 -14.49 -2.77 16.08
CA GLU A 41 -14.65 -3.58 14.88
C GLU A 41 -13.31 -4.18 14.43
N ALA A 42 -12.22 -3.44 14.51
CA ALA A 42 -10.89 -3.96 14.19
C ALA A 42 -10.51 -5.14 15.10
N ASN A 43 -10.74 -5.04 16.40
CA ASN A 43 -10.46 -6.12 17.35
C ASN A 43 -11.32 -7.36 17.07
N ARG A 44 -12.59 -7.20 16.68
CA ARG A 44 -13.44 -8.35 16.31
C ARG A 44 -12.95 -9.07 15.05
N LEU A 45 -12.39 -8.35 14.08
CA LEU A 45 -11.98 -8.90 12.78
C LEU A 45 -10.57 -9.49 12.81
N TYR A 46 -9.67 -8.93 13.63
CA TYR A 46 -8.23 -9.17 13.54
C TYR A 46 -7.52 -9.35 14.89
N GLY A 47 -8.21 -9.17 16.03
CA GLY A 47 -7.68 -9.47 17.36
C GLY A 47 -7.86 -10.93 17.73
#